data_AF-A0A081DGP7-F1
#
_entry.id   AF-A0A081DGP7-F1
#
_cell.length_a   1.000
_cell.length_b   1.000
_cell.length_c   1.000
_cell.angle_alpha   90.00
_cell.angle_beta   90.00
_cell.angle_gamma   90.00
#
_symmetry.space_group_name_H-M   'P 1'
#
loop_
_entity.id
_entity.type
_entity.pdbx_description
1 polymer ?
#
loop_
_entity_poly.entity_id
_entity_poly.type
_entity_poly.pdbx_seq_one_letter_code
_entity_poly.pdbx_strand_id
1 'polypeptide(L)'
;MSVTSTVDCDGDGVTDADEIADGTDPQDPCDFNAASVTVAQTGDYLAADCDGDGISNGDELAQGTDPNDPCDYDASAQNINDVSTLWLGGDCDGDGVSNGTEIGDGTDPQDPCDFDVNSQVIANVTSTWNSLDCDGDGVTNGDEVIDMTDPQDPCDYVLASQTLTPSLAWEALDCDGDGVSNGVEIIDGTDTQDPCDLVYTSQDTIPTTVWTNSDCDGDGVTNGDEVIDGTNPIDPCDFMLENVTVPQTMAWEALDCDGDGVSNGIEVVDGTDPLDQCDLNVSSQDLTPSADWQLLDCDGDGVTNADEVADGTNPTDPCDFIVASQTTTVGGDFNDADCDGDGVTNGDEIIDGTDPNDPCDFITASQTVDTSDEYGQLDCDGDGVSNRQEGIDGTDPQDPCSYEAISQDLVAATGEWDNLDCDGDGVSNIDELLPPNGGTPTDPQDPCNVDLDNQSMTPDQAWLDADCDMDNVSNGDELGQGDTDGDGIPDVFDIDDDGDGVATIYEDYDGDNDPTNQDSDGDGIPDYLDVDDDGDGLATADEGANPDGDLNPNTGDTSDIDGDGIPDYLDQDARRVRVWNAVTPPDGDGQNDFFFIQGIENFENTVRIFNRWGN
;
A
#
# COMPACT_ATOMS: atom_id res chain seq x y z
N MET A 1 -119.14 35.82 -8.50
CA MET A 1 -118.85 36.99 -9.37
C MET A 1 -117.36 36.94 -9.57
N SER A 2 -116.88 36.81 -10.81
CA SER A 2 -115.45 36.79 -11.12
C SER A 2 -114.93 38.22 -10.99
N VAL A 3 -113.93 38.41 -10.15
CA VAL A 3 -113.18 39.65 -9.99
C VAL A 3 -112.07 39.55 -11.04
N THR A 4 -112.16 40.31 -12.13
CA THR A 4 -111.05 40.49 -13.06
C THR A 4 -110.28 41.73 -12.60
N SER A 5 -109.45 41.55 -11.57
CA SER A 5 -108.38 42.51 -11.30
C SER A 5 -107.36 42.35 -12.42
N THR A 6 -107.00 43.43 -13.12
CA THR A 6 -105.82 43.44 -14.00
C THR A 6 -104.67 44.18 -13.30
N VAL A 7 -104.76 44.27 -11.98
CA VAL A 7 -103.75 44.86 -11.11
C VAL A 7 -102.83 43.72 -10.72
N ASP A 8 -101.56 44.04 -10.74
CA ASP A 8 -100.42 43.26 -10.31
C ASP A 8 -99.75 44.22 -9.30
N CYS A 9 -99.89 43.91 -8.02
CA CYS A 9 -99.59 44.85 -6.93
C CYS A 9 -98.12 44.84 -6.53
N ASP A 10 -97.43 43.71 -6.67
CA ASP A 10 -96.01 43.50 -6.34
C ASP A 10 -95.12 43.38 -7.58
N GLY A 11 -95.70 43.28 -8.77
CA GLY A 11 -95.01 43.43 -10.05
C GLY A 11 -94.35 42.15 -10.55
N ASP A 12 -94.71 40.98 -10.03
CA ASP A 12 -94.21 39.66 -10.40
C ASP A 12 -94.64 39.18 -11.80
N GLY A 13 -95.55 39.94 -12.45
CA GLY A 13 -96.11 39.65 -13.76
C GLY A 13 -97.34 38.73 -13.75
N VAL A 14 -97.82 38.32 -12.59
CA VAL A 14 -99.10 37.63 -12.35
C VAL A 14 -100.11 38.66 -11.82
N THR A 15 -101.41 38.51 -12.14
CA THR A 15 -102.42 39.45 -11.62
C THR A 15 -102.94 38.98 -10.27
N ASP A 16 -103.33 39.91 -9.37
CA ASP A 16 -103.83 39.53 -8.03
C ASP A 16 -104.97 38.50 -8.08
N ALA A 17 -105.76 38.50 -9.16
CA ALA A 17 -106.87 37.58 -9.35
C ALA A 17 -106.41 36.16 -9.73
N ASP A 18 -105.31 36.04 -10.46
CA ASP A 18 -104.69 34.78 -10.87
C ASP A 18 -103.87 34.19 -9.72
N GLU A 19 -103.17 35.00 -8.93
CA GLU A 19 -102.47 34.56 -7.72
C GLU A 19 -103.42 34.00 -6.65
N ILE A 20 -104.56 34.66 -6.41
CA ILE A 20 -105.61 34.12 -5.53
C ILE A 20 -106.16 32.78 -6.07
N ALA A 21 -106.15 32.59 -7.39
CA ALA A 21 -106.60 31.34 -8.01
C ALA A 21 -105.55 30.23 -7.90
N ASP A 22 -104.27 30.58 -7.98
CA ASP A 22 -103.11 29.68 -7.87
C ASP A 22 -102.73 29.39 -6.41
N GLY A 23 -103.18 30.24 -5.48
CA GLY A 23 -102.96 30.10 -4.04
C GLY A 23 -101.70 30.81 -3.53
N THR A 24 -101.17 31.77 -4.28
CA THR A 24 -100.00 32.58 -3.95
C THR A 24 -100.41 33.95 -3.38
N ASP A 25 -99.51 34.70 -2.73
CA ASP A 25 -99.80 35.98 -2.05
C ASP A 25 -99.60 37.21 -2.98
N PRO A 26 -100.69 37.95 -3.32
CA PRO A 26 -100.65 39.11 -4.24
C PRO A 26 -99.90 40.37 -3.79
N GLN A 27 -99.06 40.25 -2.77
CA GLN A 27 -98.21 41.32 -2.24
C GLN A 27 -96.79 40.83 -1.96
N ASP A 28 -96.50 39.55 -2.19
CA ASP A 28 -95.18 38.98 -2.03
C ASP A 28 -94.61 38.69 -3.43
N PRO A 29 -93.72 39.55 -3.95
CA PRO A 29 -93.19 39.40 -5.30
C PRO A 29 -92.46 38.07 -5.55
N CYS A 30 -92.15 37.31 -4.49
CA CYS A 30 -91.47 36.02 -4.58
C CYS A 30 -92.41 34.81 -4.39
N ASP A 31 -93.68 35.04 -4.05
CA ASP A 31 -94.70 34.00 -3.96
C ASP A 31 -95.59 34.07 -5.20
N PHE A 32 -95.15 33.43 -6.29
CA PHE A 32 -95.92 33.40 -7.53
C PHE A 32 -95.74 32.12 -8.34
N ASN A 33 -96.65 31.88 -9.27
CA ASN A 33 -96.54 30.78 -10.21
C ASN A 33 -95.99 31.29 -11.55
N ALA A 34 -94.72 30.97 -11.83
CA ALA A 34 -94.04 31.38 -13.06
C ALA A 34 -94.82 31.02 -14.36
N ALA A 35 -95.63 29.96 -14.36
CA ALA A 35 -96.44 29.57 -15.52
C ALA A 35 -97.65 30.50 -15.77
N SER A 36 -98.02 31.32 -14.79
CA SER A 36 -99.15 32.27 -14.80
C SER A 36 -98.72 33.70 -15.10
N VAL A 37 -97.42 33.95 -15.31
CA VAL A 37 -96.88 35.25 -15.71
C VAL A 37 -97.43 35.64 -17.08
N THR A 38 -98.25 36.69 -17.11
CA THR A 38 -98.92 37.19 -18.33
C THR A 38 -98.77 38.70 -18.53
N VAL A 39 -98.22 39.39 -17.54
CA VAL A 39 -97.88 40.81 -17.53
C VAL A 39 -96.35 40.96 -17.42
N ALA A 40 -95.83 42.14 -17.76
CA ALA A 40 -94.40 42.41 -17.65
C ALA A 40 -94.02 42.59 -16.18
N GLN A 41 -92.98 41.86 -15.76
CA GLN A 41 -92.34 41.99 -14.46
C GLN A 41 -91.74 43.39 -14.27
N THR A 42 -92.08 44.06 -13.16
CA THR A 42 -91.69 45.45 -12.88
C THR A 42 -91.64 45.73 -11.37
N GLY A 43 -91.15 46.90 -10.97
CA GLY A 43 -91.41 47.42 -9.63
C GLY A 43 -90.77 46.59 -8.51
N ASP A 44 -91.59 46.14 -7.56
CA ASP A 44 -91.14 45.48 -6.33
C ASP A 44 -90.53 44.10 -6.63
N TYR A 45 -91.02 43.37 -7.65
CA TYR A 45 -90.38 42.15 -8.16
C TYR A 45 -88.95 42.36 -8.64
N LEU A 46 -88.69 43.39 -9.46
CA LEU A 46 -87.33 43.64 -9.96
C LEU A 46 -86.35 44.08 -8.86
N ALA A 47 -86.86 44.50 -7.70
CA ALA A 47 -86.07 44.91 -6.55
C ALA A 47 -85.99 43.84 -5.45
N ALA A 48 -86.78 42.77 -5.58
CA ALA A 48 -86.74 41.62 -4.68
C ALA A 48 -85.55 40.72 -5.03
N ASP A 49 -85.16 39.91 -4.06
CA ASP A 49 -84.17 38.83 -4.14
C ASP A 49 -84.93 37.57 -3.70
N CYS A 50 -85.41 36.80 -4.68
CA CYS A 50 -86.41 35.76 -4.42
C CYS A 50 -85.84 34.40 -4.04
N ASP A 51 -84.64 34.08 -4.48
CA ASP A 51 -83.90 32.88 -4.07
C ASP A 51 -82.92 33.15 -2.92
N GLY A 52 -82.67 34.42 -2.60
CA GLY A 52 -81.91 34.85 -1.43
C GLY A 52 -80.42 34.77 -1.65
N ASP A 53 -79.94 34.90 -2.88
CA ASP A 53 -78.53 34.86 -3.27
C ASP A 53 -77.82 36.22 -3.07
N GLY A 54 -78.54 37.27 -2.67
CA GLY A 54 -78.01 38.62 -2.46
C GLY A 54 -77.94 39.48 -3.72
N ILE A 55 -78.54 39.05 -4.83
CA ILE A 55 -78.72 39.78 -6.08
C ILE A 55 -80.22 40.05 -6.27
N SER A 56 -80.57 41.20 -6.86
CA SER A 56 -81.98 41.47 -7.16
C SER A 56 -82.40 40.80 -8.47
N ASN A 57 -83.65 40.33 -8.56
CA ASN A 57 -84.21 39.72 -9.77
C ASN A 57 -83.99 40.59 -11.02
N GLY A 58 -84.04 41.92 -10.87
CA GLY A 58 -83.80 42.85 -11.97
C GLY A 58 -82.35 42.89 -12.45
N ASP A 59 -81.39 42.71 -11.54
CA ASP A 59 -79.96 42.62 -11.84
C ASP A 59 -79.61 41.26 -12.45
N GLU A 60 -80.20 40.18 -11.96
CA GLU A 60 -80.07 38.82 -12.50
C GLU A 60 -80.61 38.71 -13.93
N LEU A 61 -81.81 39.22 -14.20
CA LEU A 61 -82.37 39.29 -15.55
C LEU A 61 -81.50 40.12 -16.50
N ALA A 62 -80.76 41.11 -15.99
CA ALA A 62 -79.83 41.91 -16.77
C ALA A 62 -78.51 41.17 -17.06
N GLN A 63 -78.12 40.24 -16.20
CA GLN A 63 -76.89 39.43 -16.26
C GLN A 63 -77.12 38.07 -16.96
N GLY A 64 -78.37 37.62 -17.03
CA GLY A 64 -78.79 36.38 -17.69
C GLY A 64 -78.85 35.16 -16.76
N THR A 65 -78.89 35.37 -15.45
CA THR A 65 -79.06 34.34 -14.41
C THR A 65 -80.54 34.16 -14.04
N ASP A 66 -80.91 33.07 -13.37
CA ASP A 66 -82.30 32.72 -13.02
C ASP A 66 -82.70 33.22 -11.62
N PRO A 67 -83.65 34.19 -11.50
CA PRO A 67 -84.08 34.78 -10.22
C PRO A 67 -84.77 33.88 -9.20
N ASN A 68 -84.77 32.57 -9.43
CA ASN A 68 -85.36 31.58 -8.53
C ASN A 68 -84.40 30.39 -8.28
N ASP A 69 -83.18 30.44 -8.81
CA ASP A 69 -82.16 29.43 -8.60
C ASP A 69 -81.00 30.04 -7.81
N PRO A 70 -80.92 29.78 -6.50
CA PRO A 70 -79.91 30.41 -5.61
C PRO A 70 -78.46 30.09 -5.99
N CYS A 71 -78.24 29.15 -6.92
CA CYS A 71 -76.93 28.75 -7.40
C CYS A 71 -76.63 29.22 -8.84
N ASP A 72 -77.58 29.86 -9.53
CA ASP A 72 -77.36 30.52 -10.81
C ASP A 72 -77.26 32.03 -10.57
N TYR A 73 -76.04 32.51 -10.29
CA TYR A 73 -75.81 33.93 -10.01
C TYR A 73 -74.41 34.40 -10.46
N ASP A 74 -74.25 35.69 -10.75
CA ASP A 74 -72.93 36.28 -11.04
C ASP A 74 -72.26 36.71 -9.73
N ALA A 75 -71.26 35.95 -9.28
CA ALA A 75 -70.52 36.23 -8.05
C ALA A 75 -69.94 37.67 -7.98
N SER A 76 -69.70 38.34 -9.11
CA SER A 76 -69.16 39.70 -9.14
C SER A 76 -70.21 40.78 -8.79
N ALA A 77 -71.49 40.46 -8.91
CA ALA A 77 -72.61 41.34 -8.59
C ALA A 77 -73.22 41.04 -7.20
N GLN A 78 -72.85 39.93 -6.58
CA GLN A 78 -73.37 39.49 -5.29
C GLN A 78 -73.04 40.46 -4.15
N ASN A 79 -74.03 40.74 -3.29
CA ASN A 79 -73.79 41.36 -1.99
C ASN A 79 -73.92 40.34 -0.87
N ILE A 80 -72.77 39.89 -0.36
CA ILE A 80 -72.69 38.88 0.71
C ILE A 80 -73.40 39.24 2.01
N ASN A 81 -73.68 40.53 2.25
CA ASN A 81 -74.41 40.96 3.45
C ASN A 81 -75.92 40.82 3.32
N ASP A 82 -76.43 40.59 2.10
CA ASP A 82 -77.84 40.55 1.79
C ASP A 82 -78.34 39.10 1.51
N VAL A 83 -77.44 38.11 1.47
CA VAL A 83 -77.77 36.69 1.26
C VAL A 83 -78.63 36.10 2.39
N SER A 84 -79.44 35.10 2.04
CA SER A 84 -80.35 34.42 2.95
C SER A 84 -79.67 33.30 3.75
N THR A 85 -80.30 32.89 4.86
CA THR A 85 -79.84 31.71 5.61
C THR A 85 -80.03 30.40 4.85
N LEU A 86 -80.90 30.40 3.84
CA LEU A 86 -81.13 29.23 2.99
C LEU A 86 -79.95 29.07 2.03
N TRP A 87 -79.56 30.16 1.37
CA TRP A 87 -78.39 30.22 0.51
C TRP A 87 -77.10 29.87 1.28
N LEU A 88 -76.88 30.47 2.47
CA LEU A 88 -75.71 30.15 3.32
C LEU A 88 -75.63 28.67 3.74
N GLY A 89 -76.75 27.95 3.76
CA GLY A 89 -76.80 26.52 4.08
C GLY A 89 -76.94 25.61 2.87
N GLY A 90 -76.99 26.18 1.66
CA GLY A 90 -76.91 25.47 0.38
C GLY A 90 -75.47 25.09 0.06
N ASP A 91 -75.32 24.35 -1.03
CA ASP A 91 -74.07 23.83 -1.59
C ASP A 91 -74.27 23.91 -3.11
N CYS A 92 -73.69 24.94 -3.73
CA CYS A 92 -74.05 25.34 -5.09
C CYS A 92 -73.23 24.65 -6.18
N ASP A 93 -71.99 24.31 -5.89
CA ASP A 93 -71.10 23.59 -6.80
C ASP A 93 -71.10 22.07 -6.56
N GLY A 94 -71.65 21.62 -5.43
CA GLY A 94 -71.88 20.22 -5.11
C GLY A 94 -70.66 19.52 -4.54
N ASP A 95 -69.72 20.26 -3.97
CA ASP A 95 -68.48 19.77 -3.36
C ASP A 95 -68.67 19.22 -1.94
N GLY A 96 -69.88 19.35 -1.37
CA GLY A 96 -70.24 18.89 -0.04
C GLY A 96 -69.87 19.86 1.10
N VAL A 97 -69.35 21.04 0.79
CA VAL A 97 -69.21 22.20 1.66
C VAL A 97 -70.41 23.12 1.42
N SER A 98 -70.82 23.88 2.44
CA SER A 98 -71.91 24.83 2.27
C SER A 98 -71.38 26.22 1.91
N ASN A 99 -72.10 26.98 1.09
CA ASN A 99 -71.75 28.35 0.69
C ASN A 99 -71.31 29.25 1.86
N GLY A 100 -72.01 29.16 3.00
CA GLY A 100 -71.68 29.94 4.20
C GLY A 100 -70.41 29.52 4.94
N THR A 101 -70.00 28.26 4.79
CA THR A 101 -68.73 27.73 5.29
C THR A 101 -67.59 28.20 4.38
N GLU A 102 -67.79 28.14 3.07
CA GLU A 102 -66.80 28.54 2.07
C GLU A 102 -66.46 30.03 2.14
N ILE A 103 -67.46 30.90 2.31
CA ILE A 103 -67.21 32.32 2.62
C ILE A 103 -66.39 32.49 3.91
N GLY A 104 -66.58 31.57 4.86
CA GLY A 104 -65.95 31.61 6.17
C GLY A 104 -64.47 31.25 6.14
N ASP A 105 -64.06 30.33 5.28
CA ASP A 105 -62.67 29.89 5.10
C ASP A 105 -61.98 30.49 3.86
N GLY A 106 -62.75 31.08 2.95
CA GLY A 106 -62.27 31.85 1.80
C GLY A 106 -62.28 31.11 0.46
N THR A 107 -63.00 30.00 0.38
CA THR A 107 -63.21 29.16 -0.81
C THR A 107 -64.43 29.65 -1.63
N ASP A 108 -64.62 29.17 -2.86
CA ASP A 108 -65.58 29.72 -3.84
C ASP A 108 -66.83 28.83 -4.01
N PRO A 109 -68.03 29.28 -3.56
CA PRO A 109 -69.28 28.51 -3.67
C PRO A 109 -69.76 28.13 -5.07
N GLN A 110 -69.07 28.54 -6.13
CA GLN A 110 -69.36 28.14 -7.52
C GLN A 110 -68.27 27.28 -8.16
N ASP A 111 -67.13 27.08 -7.50
CA ASP A 111 -66.01 26.31 -8.03
C ASP A 111 -65.84 25.00 -7.25
N PRO A 112 -66.31 23.86 -7.80
CA PRO A 112 -66.31 22.58 -7.09
C PRO A 112 -64.92 22.03 -6.76
N CYS A 113 -63.86 22.69 -7.23
CA CYS A 113 -62.46 22.37 -6.92
C CYS A 113 -61.80 23.36 -5.95
N ASP A 114 -62.47 24.44 -5.55
CA ASP A 114 -61.99 25.40 -4.56
C ASP A 114 -62.74 25.20 -3.25
N PHE A 115 -62.22 24.31 -2.38
CA PHE A 115 -62.86 23.98 -1.10
C PHE A 115 -61.83 23.66 0.00
N ASP A 116 -62.21 23.69 1.28
CA ASP A 116 -61.35 23.18 2.36
C ASP A 116 -61.72 21.71 2.63
N VAL A 117 -60.78 20.80 2.39
CA VAL A 117 -60.92 19.36 2.67
C VAL A 117 -61.40 19.05 4.09
N ASN A 118 -61.09 19.91 5.07
CA ASN A 118 -61.53 19.74 6.46
C ASN A 118 -62.98 20.17 6.70
N SER A 119 -63.50 21.05 5.85
CA SER A 119 -64.89 21.54 5.87
C SER A 119 -65.82 20.60 5.10
N GLN A 120 -65.26 19.74 4.24
CA GLN A 120 -66.01 18.86 3.35
C GLN A 120 -66.79 17.76 4.08
N VAL A 121 -68.03 17.53 3.62
CA VAL A 121 -68.84 16.39 4.04
C VAL A 121 -69.04 15.45 2.85
N ILE A 122 -68.18 14.43 2.73
CA ILE A 122 -68.20 13.44 1.62
C ILE A 122 -69.59 12.83 1.34
N ALA A 123 -70.45 12.70 2.36
CA ALA A 123 -71.80 12.17 2.15
C ALA A 123 -72.75 13.10 1.36
N ASN A 124 -72.37 14.37 1.19
CA ASN A 124 -73.16 15.42 0.55
C ASN A 124 -72.69 15.75 -0.88
N VAL A 125 -71.50 15.27 -1.28
CA VAL A 125 -70.95 15.56 -2.62
C VAL A 125 -71.85 15.03 -3.73
N THR A 126 -71.82 15.73 -4.87
CA THR A 126 -72.63 15.37 -6.03
C THR A 126 -71.93 14.37 -6.95
N SER A 127 -72.69 13.75 -7.86
CA SER A 127 -72.08 12.92 -8.91
C SER A 127 -71.24 13.73 -9.91
N THR A 128 -71.51 15.03 -10.01
CA THR A 128 -70.74 15.95 -10.85
C THR A 128 -69.35 16.12 -10.25
N TRP A 129 -69.26 16.46 -8.96
CA TRP A 129 -68.01 16.54 -8.21
C TRP A 129 -67.20 15.24 -8.28
N ASN A 130 -67.84 14.08 -8.06
CA ASN A 130 -67.16 12.77 -8.15
C ASN A 130 -66.51 12.49 -9.52
N SER A 131 -66.93 13.18 -10.59
CA SER A 131 -66.40 12.96 -11.95
C SER A 131 -65.35 14.01 -12.34
N LEU A 132 -65.09 14.99 -11.48
CA LEU A 132 -64.02 15.97 -11.66
C LEU A 132 -62.68 15.34 -11.26
N ASP A 133 -61.63 16.04 -11.67
CA ASP A 133 -60.22 15.80 -11.40
C ASP A 133 -59.68 17.19 -11.06
N CYS A 134 -59.70 17.51 -9.76
CA CYS A 134 -59.54 18.88 -9.29
C CYS A 134 -58.09 19.33 -9.20
N ASP A 135 -57.17 18.42 -8.89
CA ASP A 135 -55.73 18.67 -8.84
C ASP A 135 -55.01 18.36 -10.17
N GLY A 136 -55.69 17.68 -11.10
CA GLY A 136 -55.22 17.41 -12.44
C GLY A 136 -54.24 16.24 -12.53
N ASP A 137 -54.25 15.33 -11.56
CA ASP A 137 -53.40 14.15 -11.50
C ASP A 137 -53.88 13.01 -12.42
N GLY A 138 -55.09 13.12 -12.97
CA GLY A 138 -55.71 12.14 -13.84
C GLY A 138 -56.53 11.05 -13.11
N VAL A 139 -56.70 11.16 -11.80
CA VAL A 139 -57.64 10.40 -10.97
C VAL A 139 -58.89 11.26 -10.77
N THR A 140 -60.05 10.62 -10.60
CA THR A 140 -61.27 11.38 -10.31
C THR A 140 -61.45 11.54 -8.81
N ASN A 141 -62.01 12.67 -8.37
CA ASN A 141 -62.31 12.91 -6.95
C ASN A 141 -63.08 11.74 -6.30
N GLY A 142 -63.96 11.08 -7.07
CA GLY A 142 -64.71 9.92 -6.59
C GLY A 142 -63.85 8.67 -6.39
N ASP A 143 -62.83 8.44 -7.23
CA ASP A 143 -61.86 7.36 -7.08
C ASP A 143 -60.88 7.65 -5.95
N GLU A 144 -60.45 8.90 -5.77
CA GLU A 144 -59.58 9.32 -4.66
C GLU A 144 -60.25 9.14 -3.29
N VAL A 145 -61.55 9.47 -3.19
CA VAL A 145 -62.33 9.17 -1.98
C VAL A 145 -62.39 7.67 -1.68
N ILE A 146 -62.35 6.80 -2.71
CA ILE A 146 -62.32 5.34 -2.54
C ILE A 146 -60.93 4.90 -2.08
N ASP A 147 -59.88 5.47 -2.66
CA ASP A 147 -58.48 5.11 -2.42
C ASP A 147 -57.89 5.80 -1.18
N MET A 148 -58.62 6.75 -0.59
CA MET A 148 -58.24 7.58 0.55
C MET A 148 -57.09 8.53 0.26
N THR A 149 -57.07 9.10 -0.95
CA THR A 149 -56.13 10.15 -1.37
C THR A 149 -56.85 11.51 -1.40
N ASP A 150 -56.09 12.61 -1.49
CA ASP A 150 -56.59 13.99 -1.40
C ASP A 150 -56.86 14.62 -2.78
N PRO A 151 -58.13 14.91 -3.13
CA PRO A 151 -58.52 15.51 -4.42
C PRO A 151 -57.99 16.92 -4.74
N GLN A 152 -57.19 17.49 -3.84
CA GLN A 152 -56.53 18.78 -4.04
C GLN A 152 -55.00 18.67 -4.02
N ASP A 153 -54.43 17.51 -3.69
CA ASP A 153 -52.98 17.29 -3.68
C ASP A 153 -52.57 16.43 -4.88
N PRO A 154 -52.04 17.03 -5.95
CA PRO A 154 -51.70 16.31 -7.19
C PRO A 154 -50.61 15.24 -7.03
N CYS A 155 -49.98 15.14 -5.86
CA CYS A 155 -49.02 14.10 -5.53
C CYS A 155 -49.55 13.04 -4.56
N ASP A 156 -50.77 13.17 -4.05
CA ASP A 156 -51.46 12.15 -3.26
C ASP A 156 -52.45 11.41 -4.16
N TYR A 157 -52.00 10.32 -4.80
CA TYR A 157 -52.85 9.53 -5.69
C TYR A 157 -52.40 8.07 -5.75
N VAL A 158 -53.22 7.22 -6.35
CA VAL A 158 -52.84 5.83 -6.65
C VAL A 158 -52.65 5.68 -8.15
N LEU A 159 -51.41 5.35 -8.58
CA LEU A 159 -51.05 5.23 -9.99
C LEU A 159 -51.98 4.28 -10.79
N ALA A 160 -52.48 3.22 -10.15
CA ALA A 160 -53.41 2.27 -10.78
C ALA A 160 -54.82 2.84 -11.04
N SER A 161 -55.18 3.95 -10.40
CA SER A 161 -56.48 4.62 -10.49
C SER A 161 -56.48 5.82 -11.45
N GLN A 162 -55.30 6.17 -11.99
CA GLN A 162 -55.15 7.21 -13.01
C GLN A 162 -55.78 6.76 -14.34
N THR A 163 -57.01 7.21 -14.59
CA THR A 163 -57.80 6.81 -15.78
C THR A 163 -58.06 7.94 -16.75
N LEU A 164 -57.86 9.18 -16.32
CA LEU A 164 -57.89 10.37 -17.15
C LEU A 164 -56.48 10.73 -17.63
N THR A 165 -56.39 11.72 -18.51
CA THR A 165 -55.09 12.25 -18.94
C THR A 165 -54.66 13.32 -17.97
N PRO A 166 -53.49 13.18 -17.31
CA PRO A 166 -53.01 14.17 -16.36
C PRO A 166 -52.82 15.55 -17.01
N SER A 167 -52.83 16.57 -16.17
CA SER A 167 -52.65 17.95 -16.58
C SER A 167 -51.17 18.29 -16.83
N LEU A 168 -50.92 19.34 -17.61
CA LEU A 168 -49.56 19.89 -17.78
C LEU A 168 -48.98 20.45 -16.48
N ALA A 169 -49.83 20.76 -15.49
CA ALA A 169 -49.37 21.21 -14.19
C ALA A 169 -48.80 20.02 -13.40
N TRP A 170 -49.52 18.90 -13.38
CA TRP A 170 -49.06 17.64 -12.80
C TRP A 170 -47.80 17.09 -13.49
N GLU A 171 -47.72 17.13 -14.83
CA GLU A 171 -46.52 16.70 -15.57
C GLU A 171 -45.25 17.49 -15.19
N ALA A 172 -45.39 18.69 -14.62
CA ALA A 172 -44.28 19.54 -14.19
C ALA A 172 -43.95 19.41 -12.70
N LEU A 173 -44.70 18.61 -11.94
CA LEU A 173 -44.40 18.26 -10.57
C LEU A 173 -43.38 17.12 -10.52
N ASP A 174 -42.83 16.93 -9.33
CA ASP A 174 -41.87 15.90 -8.96
C ASP A 174 -42.40 15.38 -7.61
N CYS A 175 -43.21 14.33 -7.68
CA CYS A 175 -44.09 13.92 -6.57
C CYS A 175 -43.39 13.06 -5.53
N ASP A 176 -42.43 12.23 -5.93
CA ASP A 176 -41.59 11.44 -5.04
C ASP A 176 -40.33 12.20 -4.58
N GLY A 177 -40.00 13.30 -5.25
CA GLY A 177 -38.96 14.23 -4.85
C GLY A 177 -37.57 13.78 -5.27
N ASP A 178 -37.44 12.95 -6.29
CA ASP A 178 -36.20 12.33 -6.76
C ASP A 178 -35.37 13.23 -7.70
N GLY A 179 -35.96 14.36 -8.13
CA GLY A 179 -35.35 15.27 -9.08
C GLY A 179 -35.79 15.10 -10.54
N VAL A 180 -36.72 14.19 -10.82
CA VAL A 180 -37.29 13.90 -12.13
C VAL A 180 -38.76 14.31 -12.10
N SER A 181 -39.19 15.11 -13.08
CA SER A 181 -40.60 15.48 -13.15
C SER A 181 -41.47 14.33 -13.64
N ASN A 182 -42.72 14.25 -13.15
CA ASN A 182 -43.68 13.21 -13.51
C ASN A 182 -43.83 13.02 -15.03
N GLY A 183 -43.75 14.11 -15.80
CA GLY A 183 -43.81 14.08 -17.25
C GLY A 183 -42.57 13.43 -17.91
N VAL A 184 -41.39 13.57 -17.31
CA VAL A 184 -40.17 12.87 -17.73
C VAL A 184 -40.24 11.39 -17.36
N GLU A 185 -40.72 11.07 -16.17
CA GLU A 185 -40.87 9.69 -15.70
C GLU A 185 -41.81 8.85 -16.57
N ILE A 186 -42.90 9.45 -17.05
CA ILE A 186 -43.78 8.79 -18.04
C ILE A 186 -43.02 8.45 -19.34
N ILE A 187 -42.02 9.26 -19.71
CA ILE A 187 -41.28 9.10 -20.97
C ILE A 187 -40.26 7.97 -20.88
N ASP A 188 -39.51 7.86 -19.78
CA ASP A 188 -38.50 6.81 -19.58
C ASP A 188 -39.02 5.58 -18.82
N GLY A 189 -40.21 5.67 -18.22
CA GLY A 189 -40.99 4.56 -17.70
C GLY A 189 -40.73 4.24 -16.24
N THR A 190 -40.35 5.25 -15.45
CA THR A 190 -40.13 5.18 -14.01
C THR A 190 -41.42 5.47 -13.22
N ASP A 191 -41.42 5.18 -11.91
CA ASP A 191 -42.59 5.31 -11.04
C ASP A 191 -42.61 6.65 -10.30
N THR A 192 -43.60 7.46 -10.64
CA THR A 192 -43.84 8.83 -10.14
C THR A 192 -44.15 8.95 -8.64
N GLN A 193 -44.07 7.85 -7.90
CA GLN A 193 -44.24 7.77 -6.44
C GLN A 193 -43.12 6.99 -5.73
N ASP A 194 -42.16 6.42 -6.46
CA ASP A 194 -41.04 5.67 -5.87
C ASP A 194 -39.73 6.42 -6.11
N PRO A 195 -39.20 7.13 -5.08
CA PRO A 195 -38.01 7.97 -5.21
C PRO A 195 -36.72 7.22 -5.59
N CYS A 196 -36.76 5.89 -5.61
CA CYS A 196 -35.65 5.03 -6.00
C CYS A 196 -35.87 4.30 -7.33
N ASP A 197 -37.03 4.45 -7.96
CA ASP A 197 -37.25 4.02 -9.34
C ASP A 197 -37.04 5.23 -10.25
N LEU A 198 -35.78 5.53 -10.60
CA LEU A 198 -35.47 6.64 -11.50
C LEU A 198 -34.36 6.33 -12.49
N VAL A 199 -34.34 7.11 -13.57
CA VAL A 199 -33.16 7.23 -14.42
C VAL A 199 -32.37 8.43 -13.93
N TYR A 200 -31.31 8.21 -13.18
CA TYR A 200 -30.52 9.28 -12.54
C TYR A 200 -30.08 10.40 -13.52
N THR A 201 -29.77 10.05 -14.78
CA THR A 201 -29.39 11.03 -15.81
C THR A 201 -30.54 11.89 -16.36
N SER A 202 -31.79 11.57 -16.01
CA SER A 202 -33.01 12.25 -16.46
C SER A 202 -33.44 13.41 -15.56
N GLN A 203 -32.78 13.63 -14.42
CA GLN A 203 -33.13 14.70 -13.47
C GLN A 203 -33.25 16.07 -14.15
N ASP A 204 -34.39 16.72 -13.97
CA ASP A 204 -34.74 18.02 -14.53
C ASP A 204 -35.30 19.02 -13.50
N THR A 205 -35.52 18.58 -12.25
CA THR A 205 -35.86 19.40 -11.08
C THR A 205 -34.72 19.35 -10.03
N ILE A 206 -35.00 19.79 -8.80
CA ILE A 206 -34.04 19.73 -7.68
C ILE A 206 -34.54 18.64 -6.72
N PRO A 207 -33.76 17.58 -6.47
CA PRO A 207 -34.14 16.53 -5.54
C PRO A 207 -34.43 17.06 -4.13
N THR A 208 -35.37 16.40 -3.45
CA THR A 208 -35.78 16.76 -2.09
C THR A 208 -34.78 16.29 -1.05
N THR A 209 -34.83 16.89 0.14
CA THR A 209 -34.04 16.40 1.29
C THR A 209 -34.40 14.98 1.73
N VAL A 210 -35.57 14.46 1.36
CA VAL A 210 -35.95 13.08 1.70
C VAL A 210 -35.17 12.13 0.82
N TRP A 211 -35.16 12.38 -0.49
CA TRP A 211 -34.35 11.64 -1.45
C TRP A 211 -32.86 11.71 -1.12
N THR A 212 -32.30 12.90 -0.86
CA THR A 212 -30.86 13.02 -0.58
C THR A 212 -30.38 12.31 0.69
N ASN A 213 -31.28 12.02 1.64
CA ASN A 213 -30.94 11.27 2.86
C ASN A 213 -31.33 9.79 2.77
N SER A 214 -31.93 9.37 1.65
CA SER A 214 -32.22 7.98 1.36
C SER A 214 -30.98 7.32 0.74
N ASP A 215 -31.03 5.99 0.67
CA ASP A 215 -30.03 5.10 0.08
C ASP A 215 -30.83 4.16 -0.81
N CYS A 216 -30.82 4.42 -2.12
CA CYS A 216 -31.75 3.80 -3.05
C CYS A 216 -31.29 2.44 -3.58
N ASP A 217 -29.98 2.23 -3.74
CA ASP A 217 -29.42 0.95 -4.16
C ASP A 217 -28.98 0.06 -2.99
N GLY A 218 -28.92 0.61 -1.79
CA GLY A 218 -28.71 -0.11 -0.55
C GLY A 218 -27.24 -0.44 -0.26
N ASP A 219 -26.32 0.30 -0.86
CA ASP A 219 -24.85 0.18 -0.71
C ASP A 219 -24.32 0.77 0.62
N GLY A 220 -25.18 1.46 1.37
CA GLY A 220 -24.85 2.10 2.63
C GLY A 220 -24.36 3.55 2.52
N VAL A 221 -24.33 4.13 1.33
CA VAL A 221 -24.05 5.54 1.06
C VAL A 221 -25.39 6.24 0.79
N THR A 222 -25.52 7.51 1.19
CA THR A 222 -26.76 8.25 0.90
C THR A 222 -26.69 8.87 -0.48
N ASN A 223 -27.83 8.95 -1.17
CA ASN A 223 -27.93 9.56 -2.52
C ASN A 223 -27.28 10.96 -2.57
N GLY A 224 -27.39 11.73 -1.47
CA GLY A 224 -26.79 13.05 -1.35
C GLY A 224 -25.26 13.04 -1.25
N ASP A 225 -24.68 12.05 -0.56
CA ASP A 225 -23.23 11.86 -0.46
C ASP A 225 -22.67 11.37 -1.80
N GLU A 226 -23.35 10.44 -2.47
CA GLU A 226 -22.97 9.95 -3.79
C GLU A 226 -22.95 11.05 -4.87
N VAL A 227 -23.95 11.93 -4.86
CA VAL A 227 -23.95 13.13 -5.72
C VAL A 227 -22.73 14.02 -5.47
N ILE A 228 -22.24 14.09 -4.22
CA ILE A 228 -21.04 14.86 -3.85
C ILE A 228 -19.78 14.16 -4.33
N ASP A 229 -19.73 12.84 -4.22
CA ASP A 229 -18.59 12.00 -4.59
C ASP A 229 -18.51 11.75 -6.10
N GLY A 230 -19.62 11.94 -6.81
CA GLY A 230 -19.75 11.69 -8.23
C GLY A 230 -20.02 10.23 -8.58
N THR A 231 -20.55 9.45 -7.64
CA THR A 231 -21.04 8.07 -7.84
C THR A 231 -22.54 8.07 -8.14
N ASN A 232 -23.13 6.92 -8.41
CA ASN A 232 -24.48 6.80 -8.96
C ASN A 232 -25.48 6.22 -7.94
N PRO A 233 -26.46 7.00 -7.45
CA PRO A 233 -27.40 6.59 -6.40
C PRO A 233 -28.33 5.41 -6.63
N ILE A 234 -28.21 4.76 -7.78
CA ILE A 234 -29.05 3.64 -8.21
C ILE A 234 -28.20 2.44 -8.67
N ASP A 235 -26.87 2.59 -8.69
CA ASP A 235 -25.95 1.52 -9.05
C ASP A 235 -25.19 1.04 -7.81
N PRO A 236 -25.59 -0.09 -7.21
CA PRO A 236 -25.05 -0.57 -5.92
C PRO A 236 -23.55 -0.91 -5.94
N CYS A 237 -22.91 -0.87 -7.11
CA CYS A 237 -21.49 -1.10 -7.29
C CYS A 237 -20.70 0.17 -7.68
N ASP A 238 -21.36 1.32 -7.77
CA ASP A 238 -20.75 2.62 -7.99
C ASP A 238 -20.84 3.43 -6.69
N PHE A 239 -19.89 3.22 -5.78
CA PHE A 239 -19.87 3.87 -4.47
C PHE A 239 -18.47 4.08 -3.91
N MET A 240 -18.38 4.83 -2.81
CA MET A 240 -17.12 5.07 -2.10
C MET A 240 -17.17 4.43 -0.70
N LEU A 241 -16.33 3.41 -0.48
CA LEU A 241 -16.32 2.62 0.77
C LEU A 241 -16.13 3.46 2.04
N GLU A 242 -15.36 4.55 1.96
CA GLU A 242 -15.13 5.48 3.07
C GLU A 242 -16.35 6.32 3.48
N ASN A 243 -17.38 6.41 2.62
CA ASN A 243 -18.59 7.20 2.84
C ASN A 243 -19.83 6.35 3.16
N VAL A 244 -19.64 5.06 3.41
CA VAL A 244 -20.68 4.18 3.95
C VAL A 244 -21.06 4.66 5.36
N THR A 245 -22.27 5.22 5.50
CA THR A 245 -22.78 5.80 6.77
C THR A 245 -24.10 5.21 7.22
N VAL A 246 -24.81 4.49 6.35
CA VAL A 246 -26.05 3.77 6.65
C VAL A 246 -25.88 2.26 6.47
N PRO A 247 -26.76 1.43 7.06
CA PRO A 247 -26.63 -0.02 6.93
C PRO A 247 -26.93 -0.51 5.51
N GLN A 248 -26.02 -1.31 4.96
CA GLN A 248 -26.18 -2.01 3.70
C GLN A 248 -27.36 -2.98 3.69
N THR A 249 -27.94 -3.19 2.51
CA THR A 249 -29.07 -4.09 2.30
C THR A 249 -28.64 -5.51 1.98
N MET A 250 -29.54 -6.47 2.23
CA MET A 250 -29.32 -7.86 1.81
C MET A 250 -29.25 -8.05 0.29
N ALA A 251 -29.75 -7.06 -0.50
CA ALA A 251 -29.64 -7.10 -1.95
C ALA A 251 -28.20 -6.80 -2.36
N TRP A 252 -27.61 -5.74 -1.80
CA TRP A 252 -26.20 -5.38 -1.96
C TRP A 252 -25.26 -6.48 -1.44
N GLU A 253 -25.52 -7.04 -0.24
CA GLU A 253 -24.70 -8.12 0.33
C GLU A 253 -24.58 -9.37 -0.56
N ALA A 254 -25.53 -9.58 -1.47
CA ALA A 254 -25.58 -10.73 -2.38
C ALA A 254 -25.00 -10.45 -3.77
N LEU A 255 -24.57 -9.21 -4.04
CA LEU A 255 -23.84 -8.83 -5.24
C LEU A 255 -22.36 -9.18 -5.10
N ASP A 256 -21.67 -9.08 -6.22
CA ASP A 256 -20.23 -9.26 -6.42
C ASP A 256 -19.87 -8.14 -7.39
N CYS A 257 -19.45 -7.01 -6.80
CA CYS A 257 -19.38 -5.73 -7.51
C CYS A 257 -18.12 -5.59 -8.36
N ASP A 258 -17.02 -6.14 -7.90
CA ASP A 258 -15.75 -6.17 -8.59
C ASP A 258 -15.64 -7.37 -9.55
N GLY A 259 -16.39 -8.44 -9.32
CA GLY A 259 -16.46 -9.62 -10.17
C GLY A 259 -15.40 -10.67 -9.83
N ASP A 260 -14.85 -10.67 -8.63
CA ASP A 260 -13.81 -11.58 -8.17
C ASP A 260 -14.35 -12.97 -7.75
N GLY A 261 -15.68 -13.08 -7.64
CA GLY A 261 -16.40 -14.29 -7.24
C GLY A 261 -16.66 -14.42 -5.74
N VAL A 262 -16.36 -13.40 -4.94
CA VAL A 262 -16.73 -13.26 -3.53
C VAL A 262 -17.88 -12.26 -3.46
N SER A 263 -18.95 -12.60 -2.75
CA SER A 263 -20.04 -11.65 -2.54
C SER A 263 -19.65 -10.53 -1.57
N ASN A 264 -20.13 -9.31 -1.81
CA ASN A 264 -19.88 -8.12 -0.99
C ASN A 264 -20.09 -8.37 0.52
N GLY A 265 -21.12 -9.16 0.87
CA GLY A 265 -21.41 -9.50 2.27
C GLY A 265 -20.38 -10.41 2.93
N ILE A 266 -19.67 -11.25 2.16
CA ILE A 266 -18.55 -12.06 2.65
C ILE A 266 -17.30 -11.21 2.81
N GLU A 267 -17.03 -10.33 1.86
CA GLU A 267 -15.88 -9.42 1.87
C GLU A 267 -15.89 -8.48 3.08
N VAL A 268 -17.07 -7.93 3.41
CA VAL A 268 -17.24 -7.15 4.65
C VAL A 268 -16.92 -7.97 5.90
N VAL A 269 -17.09 -9.29 5.86
CA VAL A 269 -16.87 -10.18 7.01
C VAL A 269 -15.41 -10.58 7.18
N ASP A 270 -14.68 -10.87 6.10
CA ASP A 270 -13.26 -11.22 6.14
C ASP A 270 -12.30 -10.05 5.93
N GLY A 271 -12.84 -8.89 5.54
CA GLY A 271 -12.18 -7.58 5.56
C GLY A 271 -11.54 -7.18 4.23
N THR A 272 -12.00 -7.75 3.11
CA THR A 272 -11.58 -7.39 1.75
C THR A 272 -12.48 -6.30 1.15
N ASP A 273 -12.03 -5.64 0.09
CA ASP A 273 -12.71 -4.51 -0.57
C ASP A 273 -13.64 -4.96 -1.71
N PRO A 274 -14.98 -4.76 -1.59
CA PRO A 274 -15.96 -5.14 -2.62
C PRO A 274 -15.84 -4.45 -3.99
N LEU A 275 -14.89 -3.53 -4.14
CA LEU A 275 -14.63 -2.80 -5.37
C LEU A 275 -13.25 -3.11 -5.97
N ASP A 276 -12.43 -3.95 -5.33
CA ASP A 276 -11.08 -4.30 -5.79
C ASP A 276 -10.91 -5.80 -6.07
N GLN A 277 -10.89 -6.13 -7.36
CA GLN A 277 -10.77 -7.50 -7.90
C GLN A 277 -9.58 -8.31 -7.40
N CYS A 278 -8.57 -7.66 -6.82
CA CYS A 278 -7.37 -8.29 -6.30
C CYS A 278 -7.27 -8.25 -4.77
N ASP A 279 -8.15 -7.52 -4.08
CA ASP A 279 -8.31 -7.62 -2.64
C ASP A 279 -9.34 -8.70 -2.34
N LEU A 280 -8.91 -9.96 -2.30
CA LEU A 280 -9.80 -11.07 -2.01
C LEU A 280 -9.16 -12.17 -1.18
N ASN A 281 -10.01 -12.94 -0.51
CA ASN A 281 -9.64 -14.24 0.00
C ASN A 281 -10.13 -15.32 -0.96
N VAL A 282 -9.23 -15.93 -1.73
CA VAL A 282 -9.57 -16.96 -2.74
C VAL A 282 -10.37 -18.13 -2.14
N SER A 283 -10.20 -18.43 -0.85
CA SER A 283 -10.98 -19.48 -0.17
C SER A 283 -12.42 -19.09 0.18
N SER A 284 -12.74 -17.80 0.11
CA SER A 284 -14.05 -17.21 0.39
C SER A 284 -14.98 -17.13 -0.83
N GLN A 285 -14.47 -17.39 -2.04
CA GLN A 285 -15.26 -17.36 -3.28
C GLN A 285 -16.52 -18.24 -3.18
N ASP A 286 -17.69 -17.61 -3.30
CA ASP A 286 -19.01 -18.24 -3.22
C ASP A 286 -19.83 -18.10 -4.51
N LEU A 287 -19.37 -17.24 -5.42
CA LEU A 287 -19.91 -17.00 -6.75
C LEU A 287 -18.92 -17.47 -7.84
N THR A 288 -19.27 -17.22 -9.10
CA THR A 288 -18.39 -17.57 -10.23
C THR A 288 -17.65 -16.31 -10.66
N PRO A 289 -16.31 -16.29 -10.57
CA PRO A 289 -15.53 -15.11 -10.95
C PRO A 289 -15.79 -14.67 -12.40
N SER A 290 -15.73 -13.37 -12.63
CA SER A 290 -15.96 -12.73 -13.91
C SER A 290 -14.88 -13.10 -14.95
N ALA A 291 -15.17 -12.80 -16.21
CA ALA A 291 -14.20 -13.01 -17.28
C ALA A 291 -13.05 -12.00 -17.25
N ASP A 292 -13.28 -10.83 -16.65
CA ASP A 292 -12.26 -9.79 -16.50
C ASP A 292 -11.28 -10.19 -15.38
N TRP A 293 -11.79 -10.64 -14.22
CA TRP A 293 -10.98 -11.22 -13.14
C TRP A 293 -10.10 -12.37 -13.61
N GLN A 294 -10.64 -13.27 -14.44
CA GLN A 294 -9.89 -14.40 -15.00
C GLN A 294 -8.67 -14.02 -15.85
N LEU A 295 -8.64 -12.80 -16.41
CA LEU A 295 -7.55 -12.30 -17.26
C LEU A 295 -6.58 -11.38 -16.52
N LEU A 296 -6.91 -11.01 -15.28
CA LEU A 296 -6.03 -10.28 -14.39
C LEU A 296 -4.92 -11.19 -13.86
N ASP A 297 -3.92 -10.52 -13.31
CA ASP A 297 -2.70 -11.05 -12.70
C ASP A 297 -2.57 -10.18 -11.45
N CYS A 298 -3.15 -10.68 -10.36
CA CYS A 298 -3.48 -9.84 -9.20
C CYS A 298 -2.29 -9.60 -8.28
N ASP A 299 -1.39 -10.58 -8.15
CA ASP A 299 -0.15 -10.45 -7.39
C ASP A 299 1.06 -10.05 -8.26
N GLY A 300 0.90 -10.00 -9.58
CA GLY A 300 1.93 -9.51 -10.49
C GLY A 300 3.03 -10.55 -10.76
N ASP A 301 2.82 -11.81 -10.42
CA ASP A 301 3.75 -12.92 -10.62
C ASP A 301 3.93 -13.30 -12.11
N GLY A 302 3.15 -12.68 -13.01
CA GLY A 302 3.20 -12.93 -14.45
C GLY A 302 2.28 -14.05 -14.93
N VAL A 303 1.46 -14.62 -14.05
CA VAL A 303 0.47 -15.68 -14.29
C VAL A 303 -0.92 -15.04 -14.17
N THR A 304 -1.87 -15.50 -14.99
CA THR A 304 -3.24 -14.98 -14.87
C THR A 304 -4.02 -15.77 -13.82
N ASN A 305 -4.96 -15.13 -13.13
CA ASN A 305 -5.79 -15.76 -12.11
C ASN A 305 -6.46 -17.05 -12.63
N ALA A 306 -6.84 -17.11 -13.93
CA ALA A 306 -7.40 -18.31 -14.53
C ALA A 306 -6.39 -19.46 -14.70
N ASP A 307 -5.14 -19.14 -15.04
CA ASP A 307 -4.07 -20.13 -15.17
C ASP A 307 -3.66 -20.65 -13.79
N GLU A 308 -3.60 -19.77 -12.79
CA GLU A 308 -3.31 -20.16 -11.41
C GLU A 308 -4.37 -21.08 -10.80
N VAL A 309 -5.65 -20.75 -10.98
CA VAL A 309 -6.75 -21.64 -10.58
C VAL A 309 -6.66 -22.98 -11.30
N ALA A 310 -6.19 -23.02 -12.55
CA ALA A 310 -6.01 -24.25 -13.30
C ALA A 310 -4.81 -25.08 -12.81
N ASP A 311 -3.74 -24.41 -12.40
CA ASP A 311 -2.50 -24.99 -11.89
C ASP A 311 -2.55 -25.33 -10.40
N GLY A 312 -3.51 -24.75 -9.68
CA GLY A 312 -3.70 -24.91 -8.24
C GLY A 312 -2.79 -24.03 -7.40
N THR A 313 -2.34 -22.90 -7.94
CA THR A 313 -1.62 -21.83 -7.24
C THR A 313 -2.59 -20.73 -6.81
N ASN A 314 -2.11 -19.71 -6.09
CA ASN A 314 -2.94 -18.73 -5.41
C ASN A 314 -2.86 -17.32 -6.04
N PRO A 315 -3.95 -16.82 -6.66
CA PRO A 315 -3.99 -15.52 -7.35
C PRO A 315 -3.66 -14.24 -6.59
N THR A 316 -3.32 -14.34 -5.32
CA THR A 316 -3.00 -13.20 -4.47
C THR A 316 -1.71 -13.42 -3.69
N ASP A 317 -0.95 -14.48 -3.99
CA ASP A 317 0.30 -14.81 -3.32
C ASP A 317 1.41 -14.82 -4.36
N PRO A 318 2.20 -13.73 -4.46
CA PRO A 318 3.20 -13.58 -5.52
C PRO A 318 4.29 -14.65 -5.51
N CYS A 319 4.39 -15.45 -4.44
CA CYS A 319 5.36 -16.53 -4.29
C CYS A 319 4.78 -17.92 -4.53
N ASP A 320 3.47 -18.04 -4.75
CA ASP A 320 2.81 -19.30 -5.12
C ASP A 320 2.51 -19.29 -6.62
N PHE A 321 3.48 -19.68 -7.45
CA PHE A 321 3.30 -19.70 -8.89
C PHE A 321 4.09 -20.78 -9.62
N ILE A 322 3.79 -20.96 -10.92
CA ILE A 322 4.55 -21.84 -11.81
C ILE A 322 5.22 -21.01 -12.89
N VAL A 323 6.56 -20.94 -12.86
CA VAL A 323 7.39 -20.23 -13.86
C VAL A 323 7.02 -20.55 -15.32
N ALA A 324 6.64 -21.80 -15.61
CA ALA A 324 6.26 -22.21 -16.97
C ALA A 324 4.90 -21.67 -17.43
N SER A 325 4.07 -21.19 -16.50
CA SER A 325 2.74 -20.62 -16.71
C SER A 325 2.74 -19.09 -16.77
N GLN A 326 3.89 -18.46 -16.55
CA GLN A 326 4.04 -17.03 -16.75
C GLN A 326 3.81 -16.67 -18.23
N THR A 327 2.79 -15.86 -18.49
CA THR A 327 2.42 -15.40 -19.84
C THR A 327 2.27 -13.88 -19.96
N THR A 328 2.19 -13.17 -18.83
CA THR A 328 2.17 -11.71 -18.73
C THR A 328 3.55 -11.19 -18.29
N THR A 329 3.64 -9.92 -17.97
CA THR A 329 4.87 -9.30 -17.47
C THR A 329 4.82 -9.23 -15.96
N VAL A 330 5.84 -9.78 -15.29
CA VAL A 330 5.99 -9.66 -13.84
C VAL A 330 6.08 -8.20 -13.38
N GLY A 331 5.57 -7.89 -12.20
CA GLY A 331 5.54 -6.54 -11.63
C GLY A 331 4.81 -6.47 -10.29
N GLY A 332 4.52 -5.26 -9.81
CA GLY A 332 3.67 -5.08 -8.63
C GLY A 332 4.19 -5.79 -7.39
N ASP A 333 3.30 -6.49 -6.69
CA ASP A 333 3.57 -7.18 -5.43
C ASP A 333 4.65 -8.25 -5.56
N PHE A 334 4.73 -8.93 -6.72
CA PHE A 334 5.83 -9.84 -7.03
C PHE A 334 7.20 -9.19 -6.92
N ASN A 335 7.38 -7.96 -7.40
CA ASN A 335 8.69 -7.31 -7.32
C ASN A 335 9.06 -6.90 -5.89
N ASP A 336 8.06 -6.63 -5.04
CA ASP A 336 8.25 -6.20 -3.66
C ASP A 336 8.40 -7.40 -2.70
N ALA A 337 8.01 -8.61 -3.14
CA ALA A 337 8.15 -9.85 -2.41
C ALA A 337 9.59 -10.36 -2.39
N ASP A 338 9.89 -11.19 -1.39
CA ASP A 338 11.13 -11.98 -1.21
C ASP A 338 10.68 -13.44 -1.09
N CYS A 339 10.65 -14.15 -2.21
CA CYS A 339 9.95 -15.44 -2.30
C CYS A 339 10.75 -16.63 -1.78
N ASP A 340 12.08 -16.56 -1.81
CA ASP A 340 12.94 -17.58 -1.23
C ASP A 340 13.47 -17.23 0.17
N GLY A 341 13.23 -15.99 0.61
CA GLY A 341 13.48 -15.51 1.96
C GLY A 341 14.94 -15.19 2.22
N ASP A 342 15.72 -14.91 1.19
CA ASP A 342 17.14 -14.58 1.27
C ASP A 342 17.40 -13.12 1.69
N GLY A 343 16.36 -12.30 1.85
CA GLY A 343 16.47 -10.89 2.22
C GLY A 343 16.60 -9.92 1.04
N VAL A 344 16.57 -10.40 -0.20
CA VAL A 344 16.55 -9.62 -1.45
C VAL A 344 15.14 -9.71 -2.04
N THR A 345 14.66 -8.60 -2.62
CA THR A 345 13.35 -8.62 -3.28
C THR A 345 13.48 -9.20 -4.68
N ASN A 346 12.47 -9.92 -5.17
CA ASN A 346 12.47 -10.48 -6.51
C ASN A 346 12.76 -9.41 -7.59
N GLY A 347 12.30 -8.17 -7.36
CA GLY A 347 12.55 -7.04 -8.23
C GLY A 347 14.03 -6.64 -8.29
N ASP A 348 14.74 -6.66 -7.16
CA ASP A 348 16.18 -6.41 -7.07
C ASP A 348 16.98 -7.57 -7.67
N GLU A 349 16.55 -8.81 -7.47
CA GLU A 349 17.18 -9.98 -8.06
C GLU A 349 17.08 -10.02 -9.58
N ILE A 350 15.94 -9.63 -10.15
CA ILE A 350 15.80 -9.46 -11.60
C ILE A 350 16.80 -8.41 -12.14
N ILE A 351 17.09 -7.36 -11.36
CA ILE A 351 18.05 -6.32 -11.72
C ILE A 351 19.49 -6.85 -11.63
N ASP A 352 19.80 -7.60 -10.57
CA ASP A 352 21.11 -8.14 -10.28
C ASP A 352 21.44 -9.40 -11.12
N GLY A 353 20.41 -10.05 -11.66
CA GLY A 353 20.50 -11.24 -12.49
C GLY A 353 20.58 -12.55 -11.70
N THR A 354 20.09 -12.54 -10.46
CA THR A 354 19.95 -13.72 -9.58
C THR A 354 18.55 -14.34 -9.71
N ASP A 355 18.32 -15.52 -9.12
CA ASP A 355 17.07 -16.29 -9.25
C ASP A 355 16.15 -16.12 -8.01
N PRO A 356 14.97 -15.49 -8.15
CA PRO A 356 14.04 -15.23 -7.03
C PRO A 356 13.39 -16.43 -6.33
N ASN A 357 13.84 -17.63 -6.64
CA ASN A 357 13.38 -18.87 -6.02
C ASN A 357 14.55 -19.73 -5.52
N ASP A 358 15.79 -19.25 -5.62
CA ASP A 358 16.98 -19.93 -5.15
C ASP A 358 17.65 -19.10 -4.03
N PRO A 359 17.41 -19.44 -2.75
CA PRO A 359 17.86 -18.64 -1.61
C PRO A 359 19.39 -18.59 -1.42
N CYS A 360 20.15 -19.26 -2.29
CA CYS A 360 21.61 -19.20 -2.35
C CYS A 360 22.15 -18.50 -3.60
N ASP A 361 21.28 -18.02 -4.50
CA ASP A 361 21.66 -17.19 -5.65
C ASP A 361 21.24 -15.76 -5.36
N PHE A 362 22.13 -14.97 -4.73
CA PHE A 362 21.80 -13.60 -4.33
C PHE A 362 23.03 -12.69 -4.32
N ILE A 363 22.87 -11.42 -3.98
CA ILE A 363 24.00 -10.52 -3.71
C ILE A 363 23.89 -10.00 -2.28
N THR A 364 24.89 -10.29 -1.43
CA THR A 364 24.89 -9.90 0.00
C THR A 364 24.68 -8.39 0.21
N ALA A 365 25.15 -7.54 -0.72
CA ALA A 365 24.96 -6.10 -0.66
C ALA A 365 23.53 -5.62 -1.01
N SER A 366 22.71 -6.48 -1.63
CA SER A 366 21.34 -6.21 -2.06
C SER A 366 20.30 -6.70 -1.05
N GLN A 367 20.71 -7.37 0.03
CA GLN A 367 19.83 -7.74 1.13
C GLN A 367 19.30 -6.48 1.84
N THR A 368 18.02 -6.19 1.66
CA THR A 368 17.37 -4.99 2.21
C THR A 368 16.14 -5.30 3.07
N VAL A 369 15.64 -6.54 3.04
CA VAL A 369 14.55 -7.03 3.87
C VAL A 369 15.04 -8.10 4.86
N ASP A 370 14.18 -8.47 5.82
CA ASP A 370 14.54 -9.46 6.84
C ASP A 370 14.54 -10.88 6.24
N THR A 371 15.65 -11.60 6.38
CA THR A 371 15.80 -12.99 5.92
C THR A 371 14.87 -13.96 6.68
N SER A 372 14.46 -15.03 6.00
CA SER A 372 13.64 -16.12 6.56
C SER A 372 14.38 -17.08 7.50
N ASP A 373 13.63 -17.88 8.24
CA ASP A 373 14.21 -18.92 9.10
C ASP A 373 14.75 -20.11 8.31
N GLU A 374 14.17 -20.35 7.13
CA GLU A 374 14.55 -21.35 6.13
C GLU A 374 15.92 -21.00 5.52
N TYR A 375 16.09 -19.78 5.00
CA TYR A 375 17.38 -19.26 4.52
C TYR A 375 18.47 -19.41 5.59
N GLY A 376 18.17 -19.01 6.83
CA GLY A 376 19.15 -19.09 7.91
C GLY A 376 19.60 -20.50 8.31
N GLN A 377 19.00 -21.56 7.79
CA GLN A 377 19.42 -22.95 8.01
C GLN A 377 20.24 -23.53 6.85
N LEU A 378 20.32 -22.81 5.74
CA LEU A 378 21.15 -23.17 4.60
C LEU A 378 22.62 -22.86 4.89
N ASP A 379 23.46 -23.46 4.07
CA ASP A 379 24.92 -23.32 4.00
C ASP A 379 25.17 -23.15 2.49
N CYS A 380 25.15 -21.89 2.05
CA CYS A 380 25.03 -21.55 0.63
C CYS A 380 26.36 -21.67 -0.11
N ASP A 381 27.47 -21.36 0.54
CA ASP A 381 28.81 -21.49 -0.01
C ASP A 381 29.45 -22.88 0.27
N GLY A 382 28.84 -23.66 1.16
CA GLY A 382 29.21 -25.04 1.42
C GLY A 382 30.44 -25.19 2.31
N ASP A 383 30.75 -24.18 3.13
CA ASP A 383 31.88 -24.18 4.05
C ASP A 383 31.61 -24.98 5.35
N GLY A 384 30.36 -25.39 5.56
CA GLY A 384 29.90 -26.11 6.76
C GLY A 384 29.41 -25.21 7.89
N VAL A 385 29.22 -23.92 7.65
CA VAL A 385 28.61 -22.93 8.52
C VAL A 385 27.26 -22.53 7.91
N SER A 386 26.22 -22.43 8.74
CA SER A 386 24.92 -21.97 8.22
C SER A 386 24.90 -20.46 8.05
N ASN A 387 24.16 -19.93 7.06
CA ASN A 387 23.99 -18.49 6.80
C ASN A 387 23.65 -17.67 8.07
N ARG A 388 22.83 -18.23 8.98
CA ARG A 388 22.52 -17.57 10.26
C ARG A 388 23.72 -17.45 11.19
N GLN A 389 24.56 -18.49 11.24
CA GLN A 389 25.76 -18.50 12.08
C GLN A 389 26.80 -17.55 11.51
N GLU A 390 26.93 -17.47 10.19
CA GLU A 390 27.78 -16.48 9.52
C GLU A 390 27.32 -15.06 9.78
N GLY A 391 26.01 -14.78 9.75
CA GLY A 391 25.48 -13.49 10.14
C GLY A 391 25.76 -13.12 11.62
N ILE A 392 25.96 -14.10 12.50
CA ILE A 392 26.38 -13.88 13.90
C ILE A 392 27.88 -13.58 13.97
N ASP A 393 28.67 -14.30 13.19
CA ASP A 393 30.13 -14.23 13.19
C ASP A 393 30.66 -13.05 12.36
N GLY A 394 29.83 -12.50 11.45
CA GLY A 394 30.17 -11.43 10.54
C GLY A 394 30.90 -11.89 9.29
N THR A 395 30.71 -13.15 8.89
CA THR A 395 31.29 -13.77 7.69
C THR A 395 30.28 -13.77 6.53
N ASP A 396 30.75 -14.07 5.31
CA ASP A 396 29.96 -13.89 4.07
C ASP A 396 29.40 -15.23 3.55
N PRO A 397 28.06 -15.45 3.58
CA PRO A 397 27.40 -16.71 3.19
C PRO A 397 27.51 -17.11 1.71
N GLN A 398 28.26 -16.35 0.93
CA GLN A 398 28.55 -16.63 -0.48
C GLN A 398 30.04 -16.83 -0.76
N ASP A 399 30.91 -16.65 0.25
CA ASP A 399 32.34 -16.81 0.12
C ASP A 399 32.82 -17.96 1.02
N PRO A 400 33.09 -19.14 0.45
CA PRO A 400 33.43 -20.34 1.22
C PRO A 400 34.76 -20.25 2.00
N CYS A 401 35.54 -19.19 1.78
CA CYS A 401 36.75 -18.90 2.55
C CYS A 401 36.52 -17.85 3.66
N SER A 402 35.30 -17.32 3.77
CA SER A 402 34.87 -16.38 4.79
C SER A 402 34.14 -17.12 5.89
N TYR A 403 34.87 -17.61 6.89
CA TYR A 403 34.26 -18.34 8.01
C TYR A 403 35.08 -18.26 9.29
N GLU A 404 34.43 -18.46 10.44
CA GLU A 404 35.13 -18.61 11.72
C GLU A 404 35.36 -20.10 12.00
N ALA A 405 36.63 -20.54 12.09
CA ALA A 405 36.98 -21.95 12.29
C ALA A 405 36.32 -22.62 13.51
N ILE A 406 35.92 -21.83 14.53
CA ILE A 406 35.21 -22.33 15.71
C ILE A 406 33.73 -22.69 15.45
N SER A 407 33.15 -22.13 14.40
CA SER A 407 31.73 -22.28 14.03
C SER A 407 31.51 -23.35 12.95
N GLN A 408 32.58 -23.74 12.25
CA GLN A 408 32.56 -24.71 11.17
C GLN A 408 32.20 -26.13 11.63
N ASP A 409 31.26 -26.77 10.91
CA ASP A 409 31.05 -28.22 10.97
C ASP A 409 31.70 -28.90 9.76
N LEU A 410 32.91 -29.43 9.95
CA LEU A 410 33.66 -30.17 8.92
C LEU A 410 32.93 -31.40 8.34
N VAL A 411 31.85 -31.88 8.97
CA VAL A 411 31.02 -32.97 8.40
C VAL A 411 29.98 -32.41 7.43
N ALA A 412 29.60 -31.14 7.58
CA ALA A 412 28.67 -30.43 6.72
C ALA A 412 29.36 -29.79 5.51
N ALA A 413 30.63 -29.38 5.66
CA ALA A 413 31.45 -28.81 4.60
C ALA A 413 31.43 -29.67 3.32
N THR A 414 31.35 -28.99 2.18
CA THR A 414 31.20 -29.61 0.87
C THR A 414 32.55 -30.07 0.29
N GLY A 415 32.48 -30.99 -0.68
CA GLY A 415 33.67 -31.36 -1.44
C GLY A 415 34.19 -30.24 -2.35
N GLU A 416 33.45 -29.14 -2.54
CA GLU A 416 33.96 -27.96 -3.26
C GLU A 416 34.88 -27.16 -2.34
N TRP A 417 34.43 -26.89 -1.10
CA TRP A 417 35.25 -26.31 -0.04
C TRP A 417 36.55 -27.09 0.22
N ASP A 418 36.48 -28.43 0.26
CA ASP A 418 37.66 -29.30 0.43
C ASP A 418 38.80 -29.01 -0.57
N ASN A 419 38.46 -28.61 -1.81
CA ASN A 419 39.43 -28.38 -2.88
C ASN A 419 39.85 -26.91 -3.04
N LEU A 420 39.32 -26.01 -2.21
CA LEU A 420 39.77 -24.61 -2.18
C LEU A 420 41.09 -24.50 -1.45
N ASP A 421 41.77 -23.39 -1.69
CA ASP A 421 43.01 -22.94 -1.06
C ASP A 421 42.67 -21.54 -0.53
N CYS A 422 42.18 -21.49 0.71
CA CYS A 422 41.50 -20.31 1.24
C CYS A 422 42.45 -19.22 1.72
N ASP A 423 43.65 -19.58 2.15
CA ASP A 423 44.70 -18.64 2.55
C ASP A 423 45.73 -18.35 1.46
N GLY A 424 45.67 -19.09 0.34
CA GLY A 424 46.48 -18.86 -0.86
C GLY A 424 47.88 -19.47 -0.79
N ASP A 425 48.16 -20.33 0.18
CA ASP A 425 49.48 -20.92 0.43
C ASP A 425 49.87 -22.03 -0.57
N GLY A 426 48.95 -22.42 -1.47
CA GLY A 426 49.16 -23.47 -2.46
C GLY A 426 48.81 -24.89 -1.98
N VAL A 427 48.22 -25.05 -0.81
CA VAL A 427 47.70 -26.28 -0.22
C VAL A 427 46.18 -26.17 -0.13
N SER A 428 45.46 -27.21 -0.57
CA SER A 428 44.00 -27.19 -0.43
C SER A 428 43.57 -27.47 1.01
N ASN A 429 42.44 -26.91 1.43
CA ASN A 429 41.84 -27.08 2.76
C ASN A 429 41.83 -28.55 3.24
N ILE A 430 41.52 -29.51 2.35
CA ILE A 430 41.53 -30.94 2.72
C ILE A 430 42.93 -31.50 2.97
N ASP A 431 43.93 -31.07 2.20
CA ASP A 431 45.32 -31.51 2.35
C ASP A 431 45.96 -30.86 3.59
N GLU A 432 45.46 -29.72 4.03
CA GLU A 432 45.86 -29.12 5.29
C GLU A 432 45.27 -29.84 6.51
N LEU A 433 43.98 -30.13 6.48
CA LEU A 433 43.33 -30.88 7.56
C LEU A 433 43.78 -32.35 7.60
N LEU A 434 44.08 -32.94 6.45
CA LEU A 434 44.47 -34.33 6.27
C LEU A 434 45.71 -34.47 5.36
N PRO A 435 46.91 -34.10 5.85
CA PRO A 435 48.14 -34.14 5.08
C PRO A 435 48.38 -35.48 4.35
N PRO A 436 48.56 -35.49 3.01
CA PRO A 436 48.71 -36.71 2.22
C PRO A 436 49.97 -37.51 2.62
N ASN A 437 50.98 -36.82 3.14
CA ASN A 437 52.23 -37.40 3.61
C ASN A 437 52.19 -37.85 5.09
N GLY A 438 51.07 -37.62 5.78
CA GLY A 438 50.93 -37.89 7.22
C GLY A 438 51.67 -36.88 8.11
N GLY A 439 51.90 -35.67 7.58
CA GLY A 439 52.40 -34.49 8.30
C GLY A 439 51.46 -34.00 9.39
N THR A 440 51.84 -32.91 10.05
CA THR A 440 50.97 -32.23 11.02
C THR A 440 49.90 -31.43 10.28
N PRO A 441 48.62 -31.52 10.67
CA PRO A 441 47.59 -30.67 10.08
C PRO A 441 47.89 -29.18 10.27
N THR A 442 47.59 -28.42 9.24
CA THR A 442 47.72 -26.96 9.15
C THR A 442 46.36 -26.28 9.24
N ASP A 443 46.32 -24.95 9.23
CA ASP A 443 45.10 -24.15 9.42
C ASP A 443 44.70 -23.45 8.11
N PRO A 444 43.57 -23.83 7.48
CA PRO A 444 43.17 -23.30 6.17
C PRO A 444 42.83 -21.81 6.05
N GLN A 445 43.06 -21.04 7.11
CA GLN A 445 42.92 -19.59 7.13
C GLN A 445 44.23 -18.87 7.52
N ASP A 446 45.30 -19.61 7.83
CA ASP A 446 46.57 -19.06 8.28
C ASP A 446 47.67 -19.35 7.24
N PRO A 447 47.95 -18.40 6.32
CA PRO A 447 48.89 -18.61 5.23
C PRO A 447 50.32 -18.95 5.67
N CYS A 448 50.66 -18.67 6.93
CA CYS A 448 51.99 -18.93 7.50
C CYS A 448 52.05 -20.23 8.31
N ASN A 449 50.94 -20.95 8.41
CA ASN A 449 50.87 -22.26 9.01
C ASN A 449 50.76 -23.30 7.89
N VAL A 450 51.80 -23.47 7.07
CA VAL A 450 51.78 -24.34 5.90
C VAL A 450 52.84 -25.45 5.98
N ASP A 451 52.54 -26.61 5.41
CA ASP A 451 53.52 -27.68 5.14
C ASP A 451 53.92 -27.61 3.66
N LEU A 452 55.07 -26.98 3.38
CA LEU A 452 55.56 -26.75 2.00
C LEU A 452 55.71 -28.05 1.19
N ASP A 453 55.86 -29.22 1.83
CA ASP A 453 55.91 -30.52 1.13
C ASP A 453 54.55 -30.93 0.54
N ASN A 454 53.45 -30.33 1.01
CA ASN A 454 52.08 -30.60 0.56
C ASN A 454 51.56 -29.57 -0.46
N GLN A 455 52.34 -28.52 -0.77
CA GLN A 455 52.00 -27.57 -1.84
C GLN A 455 51.80 -28.31 -3.17
N SER A 456 50.53 -28.35 -3.60
CA SER A 456 50.11 -29.06 -4.81
C SER A 456 49.51 -28.13 -5.86
N MET A 457 49.16 -26.91 -5.45
CA MET A 457 48.71 -25.80 -6.26
C MET A 457 49.82 -24.74 -6.36
N THR A 458 49.58 -23.69 -7.15
CA THR A 458 50.52 -22.55 -7.20
C THR A 458 50.05 -21.54 -6.16
N PRO A 459 50.89 -21.16 -5.18
CA PRO A 459 50.54 -20.13 -4.21
C PRO A 459 50.10 -18.85 -4.92
N ASP A 460 49.19 -18.12 -4.29
CA ASP A 460 48.66 -16.89 -4.84
C ASP A 460 49.65 -15.72 -4.69
N GLN A 461 49.33 -14.56 -5.28
CA GLN A 461 50.24 -13.42 -5.21
C GLN A 461 50.26 -12.78 -3.81
N ALA A 462 49.18 -12.89 -3.04
CA ALA A 462 49.12 -12.31 -1.71
C ALA A 462 50.03 -13.06 -0.74
N TRP A 463 50.07 -14.39 -0.84
CA TRP A 463 50.99 -15.25 -0.11
C TRP A 463 52.44 -15.00 -0.53
N LEU A 464 52.72 -14.89 -1.83
CA LEU A 464 54.08 -14.60 -2.32
C LEU A 464 54.61 -13.23 -1.90
N ASP A 465 53.72 -12.24 -1.76
CA ASP A 465 54.06 -10.88 -1.29
C ASP A 465 54.04 -10.77 0.25
N ALA A 466 53.59 -11.81 0.96
CA ALA A 466 53.61 -11.88 2.41
C ALA A 466 55.00 -12.22 2.94
N ASP A 467 55.15 -12.09 4.26
CA ASP A 467 56.39 -12.23 5.01
C ASP A 467 56.00 -12.93 6.32
N CYS A 468 56.25 -14.24 6.38
CA CYS A 468 55.68 -15.12 7.41
C CYS A 468 56.47 -15.17 8.70
N ASP A 469 57.79 -15.01 8.62
CA ASP A 469 58.73 -14.98 9.73
C ASP A 469 59.00 -13.52 10.22
N MET A 470 58.60 -12.53 9.44
CA MET A 470 58.60 -11.08 9.70
C MET A 470 59.98 -10.42 9.63
N ASP A 471 60.80 -10.79 8.66
CA ASP A 471 62.16 -10.30 8.50
C ASP A 471 62.36 -9.24 7.39
N ASN A 472 61.29 -8.86 6.69
CA ASN A 472 61.23 -8.01 5.48
C ASN A 472 61.71 -8.67 4.17
N VAL A 473 61.94 -9.97 4.13
CA VAL A 473 62.02 -10.76 2.91
C VAL A 473 60.63 -11.30 2.62
N SER A 474 60.30 -11.44 1.32
CA SER A 474 59.00 -11.99 0.95
C SER A 474 59.08 -13.50 0.79
N ASN A 475 58.01 -14.19 1.15
CA ASN A 475 57.87 -15.63 0.94
C ASN A 475 58.25 -16.03 -0.50
N GLY A 476 57.91 -15.19 -1.49
CA GLY A 476 58.22 -15.43 -2.89
C GLY A 476 59.71 -15.37 -3.25
N ASP A 477 60.51 -14.60 -2.52
CA ASP A 477 61.96 -14.53 -2.68
C ASP A 477 62.66 -15.74 -2.01
N GLU A 478 62.15 -16.19 -0.86
CA GLU A 478 62.71 -17.28 -0.04
C GLU A 478 62.29 -18.68 -0.50
N LEU A 479 61.07 -18.84 -1.06
CA LEU A 479 60.53 -20.15 -1.47
C LEU A 479 61.48 -20.91 -2.42
N GLY A 480 62.29 -20.18 -3.20
CA GLY A 480 63.28 -20.75 -4.12
C GLY A 480 64.59 -21.21 -3.46
N GLN A 481 64.90 -20.69 -2.27
CA GLN A 481 66.15 -20.91 -1.53
C GLN A 481 66.07 -22.19 -0.68
N GLY A 482 64.96 -22.35 0.04
CA GLY A 482 64.53 -23.61 0.64
C GLY A 482 64.80 -23.71 2.14
N ASP A 483 66.04 -24.00 2.52
CA ASP A 483 66.51 -24.22 3.90
C ASP A 483 68.04 -24.03 3.86
N THR A 484 68.47 -22.77 3.97
CA THR A 484 69.82 -22.31 3.63
C THR A 484 70.86 -22.83 4.63
N ASP A 485 70.56 -22.82 5.93
CA ASP A 485 71.43 -23.33 6.99
C ASP A 485 71.30 -24.86 7.23
N GLY A 486 70.19 -25.47 6.81
CA GLY A 486 69.92 -26.89 6.93
C GLY A 486 69.46 -27.35 8.31
N ASP A 487 68.91 -26.46 9.15
CA ASP A 487 68.41 -26.77 10.49
C ASP A 487 67.03 -27.48 10.47
N GLY A 488 66.34 -27.40 9.33
CA GLY A 488 65.05 -28.00 9.06
C GLY A 488 63.84 -27.06 9.19
N ILE A 489 64.07 -25.77 9.43
CA ILE A 489 63.11 -24.68 9.25
C ILE A 489 63.37 -24.10 7.84
N PRO A 490 62.38 -24.10 6.94
CA PRO A 490 62.54 -23.43 5.65
C PRO A 490 62.71 -21.92 5.82
N ASP A 491 63.51 -21.28 4.96
CA ASP A 491 63.81 -19.84 4.96
C ASP A 491 62.54 -18.97 5.14
N VAL A 492 61.45 -19.30 4.45
CA VAL A 492 60.11 -18.65 4.57
C VAL A 492 59.54 -18.60 6.01
N PHE A 493 60.07 -19.40 6.93
CA PHE A 493 59.69 -19.45 8.35
C PHE A 493 60.88 -19.27 9.31
N ASP A 494 62.07 -18.99 8.79
CA ASP A 494 63.29 -18.82 9.56
C ASP A 494 63.69 -17.35 9.61
N ILE A 495 63.97 -16.85 10.81
CA ILE A 495 64.34 -15.44 11.01
C ILE A 495 65.85 -15.18 10.84
N ASP A 496 66.63 -16.23 10.64
CA ASP A 496 68.11 -16.28 10.57
C ASP A 496 68.48 -17.33 9.52
N ASP A 497 68.19 -17.02 8.26
CA ASP A 497 68.18 -17.94 7.10
C ASP A 497 69.44 -18.78 6.93
N ASP A 498 70.61 -18.17 7.17
CA ASP A 498 71.90 -18.81 6.99
C ASP A 498 72.50 -19.34 8.31
N GLY A 499 71.84 -19.06 9.44
CA GLY A 499 72.18 -19.53 10.78
C GLY A 499 73.50 -18.97 11.30
N ASP A 500 73.93 -17.80 10.82
CA ASP A 500 75.17 -17.15 11.24
C ASP A 500 75.02 -16.40 12.58
N GLY A 501 73.79 -16.26 13.08
CA GLY A 501 73.47 -15.66 14.36
C GLY A 501 73.16 -14.17 14.32
N VAL A 502 73.05 -13.58 13.13
CA VAL A 502 72.40 -12.30 12.83
C VAL A 502 71.07 -12.60 12.16
N ALA A 503 69.95 -12.17 12.74
CA ALA A 503 68.66 -12.37 12.07
C ALA A 503 68.57 -11.51 10.79
N THR A 504 67.98 -12.05 9.72
CA THR A 504 67.85 -11.46 8.38
C THR A 504 67.41 -9.99 8.40
N ILE A 505 66.46 -9.65 9.26
CA ILE A 505 65.96 -8.27 9.44
C ILE A 505 67.04 -7.25 9.84
N TYR A 506 68.13 -7.71 10.44
CA TYR A 506 69.23 -6.86 10.91
C TYR A 506 70.41 -6.79 9.94
N GLU A 507 70.31 -7.48 8.81
CA GLU A 507 71.31 -7.46 7.74
C GLU A 507 71.04 -6.35 6.72
N ASP A 508 69.98 -5.56 6.92
CA ASP A 508 69.74 -4.28 6.26
C ASP A 508 70.66 -3.16 6.81
N TYR A 509 71.91 -3.15 6.36
CA TYR A 509 72.92 -2.22 6.86
C TYR A 509 72.77 -0.77 6.37
N ASP A 510 72.08 -0.53 5.24
CA ASP A 510 71.87 0.81 4.69
C ASP A 510 70.52 1.45 5.07
N GLY A 511 69.62 0.66 5.66
CA GLY A 511 68.36 1.06 6.27
C GLY A 511 67.28 1.39 5.25
N ASP A 512 67.31 0.73 4.09
CA ASP A 512 66.31 0.89 3.03
C ASP A 512 65.13 -0.10 3.14
N ASN A 513 65.12 -0.93 4.19
CA ASN A 513 64.14 -1.97 4.48
C ASN A 513 64.17 -3.13 3.47
N ASP A 514 65.32 -3.41 2.86
CA ASP A 514 65.51 -4.50 1.91
C ASP A 514 66.85 -5.23 2.18
N PRO A 515 66.86 -6.30 3.00
CA PRO A 515 68.07 -7.08 3.26
C PRO A 515 68.54 -7.85 2.02
N THR A 516 67.69 -8.06 1.02
CA THR A 516 67.99 -8.91 -0.15
C THR A 516 69.08 -8.36 -1.08
N ASN A 517 69.46 -7.10 -0.88
CA ASN A 517 70.41 -6.38 -1.74
C ASN A 517 71.78 -6.10 -1.09
N GLN A 518 71.95 -6.52 0.16
CA GLN A 518 73.17 -6.34 0.94
C GLN A 518 74.14 -7.48 0.60
N ASP A 519 75.39 -7.13 0.28
CA ASP A 519 76.41 -8.04 -0.26
C ASP A 519 77.77 -7.42 0.11
N SER A 520 78.24 -7.73 1.31
CA SER A 520 79.34 -7.06 2.00
C SER A 520 80.70 -7.38 1.37
N ASP A 521 80.89 -8.59 0.85
CA ASP A 521 82.12 -9.02 0.17
C ASP A 521 82.08 -8.87 -1.37
N GLY A 522 80.90 -8.71 -1.96
CA GLY A 522 80.67 -8.50 -3.39
C GLY A 522 80.75 -9.77 -4.24
N ASP A 523 80.55 -10.95 -3.66
CA ASP A 523 80.58 -12.23 -4.36
C ASP A 523 79.26 -12.57 -5.09
N GLY A 524 78.19 -11.87 -4.73
CA GLY A 524 76.86 -11.96 -5.32
C GLY A 524 75.89 -12.91 -4.61
N ILE A 525 76.25 -13.45 -3.45
CA ILE A 525 75.33 -14.01 -2.45
C ILE A 525 75.01 -12.86 -1.48
N PRO A 526 73.73 -12.55 -1.23
CA PRO A 526 73.38 -11.57 -0.22
C PRO A 526 73.77 -12.02 1.19
N ASP A 527 74.08 -11.07 2.08
CA ASP A 527 74.55 -11.33 3.45
C ASP A 527 73.63 -12.31 4.20
N TYR A 528 72.29 -12.12 4.14
CA TYR A 528 71.31 -13.03 4.78
C TYR A 528 71.29 -14.49 4.28
N LEU A 529 72.07 -14.81 3.24
CA LEU A 529 72.25 -16.16 2.70
C LEU A 529 73.72 -16.59 2.71
N ASP A 530 74.61 -15.84 3.36
CA ASP A 530 76.06 -16.04 3.38
C ASP A 530 76.67 -16.02 4.79
N VAL A 531 76.93 -17.23 5.32
CA VAL A 531 77.52 -17.46 6.64
C VAL A 531 78.87 -16.79 6.95
N ASP A 532 79.48 -16.12 5.97
CA ASP A 532 80.77 -15.40 6.00
C ASP A 532 80.63 -14.05 5.25
N ASP A 533 79.70 -13.19 5.68
CA ASP A 533 79.32 -11.86 5.11
C ASP A 533 80.44 -11.07 4.41
N ASP A 534 81.62 -11.01 5.02
CA ASP A 534 82.74 -10.18 4.57
C ASP A 534 83.81 -10.93 3.73
N GLY A 535 83.62 -12.25 3.59
CA GLY A 535 84.47 -13.17 2.83
C GLY A 535 85.91 -13.27 3.36
N ASP A 536 86.15 -12.99 4.65
CA ASP A 536 87.48 -13.07 5.25
C ASP A 536 87.94 -14.53 5.54
N GLY A 537 86.98 -15.46 5.60
CA GLY A 537 87.14 -16.87 5.85
C GLY A 537 86.90 -17.30 7.30
N LEU A 538 86.24 -16.47 8.11
CA LEU A 538 85.81 -16.73 9.47
C LEU A 538 84.32 -16.39 9.56
N ALA A 539 83.46 -17.40 9.67
CA ALA A 539 82.01 -17.21 9.71
C ALA A 539 81.55 -16.16 10.73
N THR A 540 80.57 -15.34 10.35
CA THR A 540 79.99 -14.24 11.13
C THR A 540 79.68 -14.63 12.59
N ALA A 541 79.13 -15.83 12.77
CA ALA A 541 78.84 -16.45 14.08
C ALA A 541 80.05 -16.48 15.04
N ASP A 542 81.26 -16.65 14.51
CA ASP A 542 82.52 -16.75 15.24
C ASP A 542 83.21 -15.37 15.46
N GLU A 543 82.64 -14.29 14.92
CA GLU A 543 83.19 -12.92 14.95
C GLU A 543 82.53 -12.02 16.01
N GLY A 544 81.46 -12.52 16.63
CA GLY A 544 80.77 -11.87 17.74
C GLY A 544 79.77 -10.81 17.29
N ALA A 545 79.04 -11.11 16.22
CA ALA A 545 77.88 -10.34 15.77
C ALA A 545 76.72 -10.35 16.79
N ASN A 546 76.59 -11.41 17.59
CA ASN A 546 75.51 -11.56 18.58
C ASN A 546 76.01 -11.91 20.01
N PRO A 547 76.65 -10.96 20.74
CA PRO A 547 77.29 -11.25 22.04
C PRO A 547 76.33 -11.59 23.20
N ASP A 548 75.07 -11.14 23.15
CA ASP A 548 74.05 -11.35 24.17
C ASP A 548 72.98 -12.39 23.79
N GLY A 549 73.00 -12.88 22.55
CA GLY A 549 72.23 -14.04 22.08
C GLY A 549 70.78 -13.73 21.74
N ASP A 550 70.48 -12.50 21.31
CA ASP A 550 69.15 -12.06 20.90
C ASP A 550 68.99 -11.90 19.37
N LEU A 551 70.02 -12.31 18.60
CA LEU A 551 70.11 -12.25 17.13
C LEU A 551 70.17 -10.82 16.58
N ASN A 552 70.27 -9.81 17.45
CA ASN A 552 70.30 -8.42 17.06
C ASN A 552 71.69 -7.80 17.29
N PRO A 553 72.48 -7.55 16.23
CA PRO A 553 73.80 -6.95 16.37
C PRO A 553 73.77 -5.50 16.90
N ASN A 554 72.61 -4.86 16.96
CA ASN A 554 72.46 -3.47 17.42
C ASN A 554 72.25 -3.33 18.94
N THR A 555 71.99 -4.43 19.67
CA THR A 555 71.73 -4.43 21.13
C THR A 555 72.95 -4.86 21.95
N GLY A 556 73.81 -5.70 21.38
CA GLY A 556 75.09 -6.14 21.96
C GLY A 556 76.26 -5.17 21.73
N ASP A 557 77.30 -5.26 22.57
CA ASP A 557 78.60 -4.61 22.32
C ASP A 557 79.37 -5.46 21.28
N THR A 558 79.00 -5.37 20.00
CA THR A 558 79.65 -6.09 18.88
C THR A 558 81.14 -5.78 18.77
N SER A 559 81.91 -6.73 18.23
CA SER A 559 83.36 -6.60 18.11
C SER A 559 83.73 -5.62 16.99
N ASP A 560 84.61 -4.66 17.27
CA ASP A 560 85.31 -3.80 16.30
C ASP A 560 86.79 -3.75 16.74
N ILE A 561 87.58 -4.75 16.33
CA ILE A 561 88.98 -4.93 16.75
C ILE A 561 89.86 -3.79 16.24
N ASP A 562 89.54 -3.27 15.07
CA ASP A 562 90.29 -2.28 14.35
C ASP A 562 90.04 -0.85 14.90
N GLY A 563 88.82 -0.57 15.33
CA GLY A 563 88.33 0.71 15.82
C GLY A 563 88.04 1.70 14.70
N ASP A 564 87.77 1.22 13.49
CA ASP A 564 87.48 2.07 12.33
C ASP A 564 85.97 2.32 12.13
N GLY A 565 85.14 1.61 12.89
CA GLY A 565 83.70 1.78 12.98
C GLY A 565 82.90 0.83 12.09
N ILE A 566 83.54 -0.14 11.44
CA ILE A 566 82.88 -1.29 10.82
C ILE A 566 82.98 -2.46 11.83
N PRO A 567 81.87 -3.15 12.15
CA PRO A 567 81.94 -4.35 12.99
C PRO A 567 82.80 -5.45 12.34
N ASP A 568 83.44 -6.28 13.16
CA ASP A 568 84.35 -7.33 12.68
C ASP A 568 83.65 -8.29 11.70
N TYR A 569 82.36 -8.61 11.91
CA TYR A 569 81.56 -9.48 11.03
C TYR A 569 81.23 -8.88 9.65
N LEU A 570 81.57 -7.60 9.40
CA LEU A 570 81.40 -6.93 8.10
C LEU A 570 82.74 -6.35 7.60
N ASP A 571 83.87 -6.75 8.18
CA ASP A 571 85.18 -6.16 7.92
C ASP A 571 86.20 -7.20 7.43
N GLN A 572 86.33 -7.32 6.10
CA GLN A 572 87.27 -8.23 5.43
C GLN A 572 88.77 -8.05 5.87
N ASP A 573 89.09 -6.92 6.50
CA ASP A 573 90.41 -6.58 7.05
C ASP A 573 90.47 -6.72 8.60
N ALA A 574 89.44 -7.30 9.26
CA ALA A 574 89.30 -7.62 10.70
C ALA A 574 90.47 -8.44 11.26
N ARG A 575 91.31 -8.96 10.36
CA ARG A 575 92.65 -9.54 10.57
C ARG A 575 93.65 -8.52 11.14
N ARG A 576 93.35 -7.96 12.31
CA ARG A 576 94.28 -7.31 13.22
C ARG A 576 94.40 -8.13 14.50
N VAL A 577 95.65 -8.33 14.91
CA VAL A 577 95.97 -8.83 16.24
C VAL A 577 95.60 -7.76 17.28
N ARG A 578 94.55 -7.98 18.08
CA ARG A 578 94.20 -7.10 19.21
C ARG A 578 95.20 -7.34 20.34
N VAL A 579 96.22 -6.48 20.40
CA VAL A 579 97.26 -6.54 21.44
C VAL A 579 96.87 -5.63 22.60
N TRP A 580 96.49 -6.22 23.73
CA TRP A 580 96.29 -5.46 24.95
C TRP A 580 97.63 -4.88 25.44
N ASN A 581 97.68 -3.57 25.65
CA ASN A 581 98.92 -2.86 26.02
C ASN A 581 99.31 -3.05 27.49
N ALA A 582 98.47 -3.72 28.28
CA ALA A 582 98.66 -3.90 29.71
C ALA A 582 98.05 -5.22 30.20
N VAL A 583 98.84 -5.95 30.99
CA VAL A 583 98.33 -6.90 31.97
C VAL A 583 98.30 -6.14 33.29
N THR A 584 97.14 -6.01 33.92
CA THR A 584 97.08 -5.48 35.29
C THR A 584 97.91 -6.40 36.19
N PRO A 585 98.86 -5.87 36.99
CA PRO A 585 99.57 -6.69 37.96
C PRO A 585 98.56 -7.22 39.00
N PRO A 586 98.81 -8.38 39.62
CA PRO A 586 97.80 -9.18 40.31
C PRO A 586 96.96 -8.32 41.24
N ASP A 587 95.63 -8.39 41.07
CA ASP A 587 94.64 -7.75 41.94
C ASP A 587 94.72 -8.23 43.40
N GLY A 588 95.55 -9.26 43.64
CA GLY A 588 95.94 -9.77 44.95
C GLY A 588 95.16 -11.00 45.37
N ASP A 589 94.38 -11.61 44.47
CA ASP A 589 93.52 -12.76 44.76
C ASP A 589 94.28 -14.11 44.77
N GLY A 590 95.50 -14.14 44.24
CA GLY A 590 96.34 -15.34 44.18
C GLY A 590 96.04 -16.27 43.00
N GLN A 591 95.22 -15.85 42.04
CA GLN A 591 95.03 -16.49 40.74
C GLN A 591 95.94 -15.81 39.70
N ASN A 592 96.25 -16.51 38.60
CA ASN A 592 97.03 -15.92 37.52
C ASN A 592 96.09 -15.07 36.65
N ASP A 593 96.46 -13.82 36.40
CA ASP A 593 95.85 -13.03 35.33
C ASP A 593 96.23 -13.63 33.97
N PHE A 594 95.28 -13.65 33.04
CA PHE A 594 95.50 -14.13 31.68
C PHE A 594 95.74 -12.95 30.74
N PHE A 595 96.74 -13.10 29.87
CA PHE A 595 96.97 -12.18 28.75
C PHE A 595 96.48 -12.86 27.48
N PHE A 596 95.39 -12.34 26.93
CA PHE A 596 94.85 -12.79 25.66
C PHE A 596 95.39 -11.87 24.57
N ILE A 597 95.80 -12.46 23.45
CA ILE A 597 96.05 -11.74 22.21
C ILE A 597 95.01 -12.32 21.25
N GLN A 598 93.95 -11.56 21.00
CA GLN A 598 92.84 -11.99 20.15
C GLN A 598 93.24 -11.79 18.68
N GLY A 599 92.88 -12.73 17.80
CA GLY A 599 93.21 -12.70 16.38
C GLY A 599 94.66 -13.10 16.06
N ILE A 600 95.42 -13.69 17.00
CA ILE A 600 96.82 -14.11 16.74
C ILE A 600 96.88 -15.45 15.98
N GLU A 601 95.89 -16.30 16.18
CA GLU A 601 95.67 -17.59 15.52
C GLU A 601 95.50 -17.47 14.00
N ASN A 602 94.98 -16.34 13.53
CA ASN A 602 94.78 -16.05 12.09
C ASN A 602 96.11 -15.79 11.34
N PHE A 603 97.24 -15.82 12.04
CA PHE A 603 98.58 -15.61 11.48
C PHE A 603 99.56 -16.72 11.83
N GLU A 604 100.53 -16.99 10.93
CA GLU A 604 101.76 -17.70 11.31
C GLU A 604 102.49 -16.90 12.39
N ASN A 605 102.29 -17.29 13.65
CA ASN A 605 102.73 -16.49 14.79
C ASN A 605 103.88 -17.15 15.57
N THR A 606 104.62 -16.32 16.31
CA THR A 606 105.60 -16.80 17.28
C THR A 606 105.61 -15.87 18.49
N VAL A 607 105.10 -16.34 19.63
CA VAL A 607 105.08 -15.53 20.86
C VAL A 607 106.47 -15.50 21.50
N ARG A 608 106.96 -14.30 21.80
CA ARG A 608 108.21 -14.08 22.55
C ARG A 608 107.94 -13.11 23.70
N ILE A 609 108.06 -13.61 24.92
CA ILE A 609 107.89 -12.81 26.14
C ILE A 609 109.26 -12.33 26.60
N PHE A 610 109.44 -11.02 26.69
CA PHE A 610 110.66 -10.40 27.18
C PHE A 610 110.41 -9.78 28.56
N ASN A 611 111.39 -9.85 29.44
CA ASN A 611 111.37 -9.05 30.67
C ASN A 611 111.76 -7.57 30.39
N ARG A 612 111.71 -6.73 31.42
CA ARG A 612 112.06 -5.29 31.32
C ARG A 612 113.47 -4.97 30.79
N TRP A 613 114.35 -5.97 30.66
CA TRP A 613 115.71 -5.81 30.12
C TRP A 613 115.86 -6.34 28.69
N GLY A 614 114.77 -6.78 28.05
CA GLY A 614 114.76 -7.22 26.65
C GLY A 614 115.34 -8.61 26.41
N ASN A 615 115.38 -9.47 27.44
CA ASN A 615 115.77 -10.88 27.32
C ASN A 615 114.56 -11.80 27.49
#